data_AF-A0A8T4FIR3-F1
#
_entry.id   AF-A0A8T4FIR3-F1
#
_cell.length_a   1.000
_cell.length_b   1.000
_cell.length_c   1.000
_cell.angle_alpha   90.00
_cell.angle_beta   90.00
_cell.angle_gamma   90.00
#
_symmetry.space_group_name_H-M   'P 1'
#
loop_
_entity.id
_entity.type
_entity.pdbx_description
1 polymer ?
#
loop_
_entity_poly.entity_id
_entity_poly.type
_entity_poly.pdbx_seq_one_letter_code
_entity_poly.pdbx_strand_id
1 'polypeptide(L)'
;MSWLESEIEKIENKGSNGTGNGAGSGTSKKTAAMYFAAGIVIALVALIVLSLLWSPGSTGSVKVIRIEGEIYSGNSPNGANSEYIGSLIRNAADDPLVEAIVLRIDSQGGVMAAGEEIIADVEYAKTKKPVITSMGAQATSAAYHISSHTDRIFASPDTATAGIGVIITFYDKSRVYDREGVVVEPIKSVETKDAGADYRGLSSTERKYMQSSVDASGEYFINDILAQRPDVSRSDIETGRIIRGAEALELGLIDEIGNLYQAIDYAKNYKNNMKNDDKKGAKEDVDKTDEVKEED
;
A
#
# COMPACT_ATOMS: atom_id res chain seq x y z
N MET A 1 37.82 27.08 -20.61
CA MET A 1 38.73 26.68 -21.71
C MET A 1 39.89 27.65 -21.88
N SER A 2 39.71 28.99 -21.88
CA SER A 2 40.82 29.95 -22.10
C SER A 2 41.89 30.03 -21.00
N TRP A 3 41.55 29.69 -19.74
CA TRP A 3 42.53 29.69 -18.65
C TRP A 3 43.57 28.57 -18.79
N LEU A 4 43.16 27.41 -19.30
CA LEU A 4 44.03 26.25 -19.50
C LEU A 4 45.03 26.48 -20.65
N GLU A 5 44.62 27.18 -21.72
CA GLU A 5 45.51 27.51 -22.84
C GLU A 5 46.61 28.50 -22.41
N SER A 6 46.27 29.50 -21.56
CA SER A 6 47.23 30.44 -20.97
C SER A 6 48.32 29.75 -20.14
N GLU A 7 47.94 28.73 -19.37
CA GLU A 7 48.87 28.04 -18.48
C GLU A 7 49.83 27.12 -19.26
N ILE A 8 49.37 26.56 -20.38
CA ILE A 8 50.19 25.73 -21.29
C ILE A 8 51.23 26.58 -22.01
N GLU A 9 50.86 27.78 -22.49
CA GLU A 9 51.77 28.68 -23.21
C GLU A 9 52.91 29.22 -22.30
N LYS A 10 52.61 29.43 -21.01
CA LYS A 10 53.63 29.79 -20.00
C LYS A 10 54.65 28.69 -19.73
N ILE A 11 54.25 27.42 -19.88
CA ILE A 11 55.13 26.27 -19.68
C ILE A 11 56.03 26.07 -20.90
N GLU A 12 55.53 26.28 -22.11
CA GLU A 12 56.32 26.16 -23.34
C GLU A 12 57.40 27.24 -23.46
N ASN A 13 57.11 28.49 -23.06
CA ASN A 13 58.06 29.60 -23.20
C ASN A 13 59.20 29.60 -22.16
N LYS A 14 59.08 28.84 -21.06
CA LYS A 14 60.16 28.70 -20.05
C LYS A 14 61.26 27.71 -20.45
N GLY A 15 61.11 26.97 -21.54
CA GLY A 15 62.07 25.95 -21.98
C GLY A 15 63.15 26.42 -22.96
N SER A 16 63.13 27.67 -23.43
CA SER A 16 63.92 28.11 -24.60
C SER A 16 65.09 29.07 -24.30
N ASN A 17 65.63 29.12 -23.08
CA ASN A 17 66.87 29.87 -22.80
C ASN A 17 67.83 29.06 -21.92
N GLY A 18 68.74 28.34 -22.57
CA GLY A 18 69.80 27.57 -21.91
C GLY A 18 70.62 26.77 -22.93
N THR A 19 71.75 27.34 -23.34
CA THR A 19 72.81 26.74 -24.16
C THR A 19 73.37 25.45 -23.52
N GLY A 20 73.51 24.37 -24.29
CA GLY A 20 74.37 23.23 -23.90
C GLY A 20 74.01 21.88 -24.52
N ASN A 21 74.95 21.33 -25.28
CA ASN A 21 75.03 19.96 -25.84
C ASN A 21 74.30 18.86 -25.05
N GLY A 22 73.55 18.02 -25.78
CA GLY A 22 73.08 16.73 -25.28
C GLY A 22 72.08 16.07 -26.21
N ALA A 23 72.56 15.18 -27.09
CA ALA A 23 71.72 14.28 -27.84
C ALA A 23 70.96 13.33 -26.90
N GLY A 24 69.65 13.20 -27.11
CA GLY A 24 68.82 12.14 -26.52
C GLY A 24 67.83 12.60 -25.43
N SER A 25 66.60 12.09 -25.52
CA SER A 25 65.53 12.06 -24.49
C SER A 25 64.41 13.11 -24.52
N GLY A 26 64.31 14.01 -25.51
CA GLY A 26 63.21 14.98 -25.59
C GLY A 26 61.82 14.35 -25.87
N THR A 27 61.77 13.30 -26.69
CA THR A 27 60.52 12.62 -27.07
C THR A 27 60.01 11.69 -25.96
N SER A 28 60.92 11.01 -25.26
CA SER A 28 60.59 10.04 -24.20
C SER A 28 59.84 10.66 -23.01
N LYS A 29 60.20 11.88 -22.60
CA LYS A 29 59.55 12.56 -21.46
C LYS A 29 58.12 13.01 -21.77
N LYS A 30 57.86 13.49 -23.00
CA LYS A 30 56.50 13.87 -23.45
C LYS A 30 55.59 12.65 -23.58
N THR A 31 56.11 11.54 -24.12
CA THR A 31 55.35 10.29 -24.23
C THR A 31 55.08 9.67 -22.85
N ALA A 32 56.04 9.72 -21.92
CA ALA A 32 55.85 9.25 -20.54
C ALA A 32 54.80 10.09 -19.78
N ALA A 33 54.81 11.41 -19.93
CA ALA A 33 53.79 12.29 -19.35
C ALA A 33 52.39 12.01 -19.92
N MET A 34 52.29 11.71 -21.22
CA MET A 34 51.04 11.36 -21.88
C MET A 34 50.48 10.02 -21.38
N TYR A 35 51.31 8.99 -21.20
CA TYR A 35 50.88 7.72 -20.62
C TYR A 35 50.50 7.84 -19.14
N PHE A 36 51.18 8.72 -18.38
CA PHE A 36 50.84 8.98 -17.00
C PHE A 36 49.47 9.68 -16.87
N ALA A 37 49.20 10.67 -17.73
CA ALA A 37 47.91 11.34 -17.80
C ALA A 37 46.79 10.37 -18.23
N ALA A 38 47.03 9.52 -19.24
CA ALA A 38 46.09 8.49 -19.65
C ALA A 38 45.81 7.46 -18.53
N GLY A 39 46.84 7.06 -17.79
CA GLY A 39 46.70 6.19 -16.62
C GLY A 39 45.85 6.80 -15.51
N ILE A 40 45.99 8.10 -15.24
CA ILE A 40 45.14 8.82 -14.27
C ILE A 40 43.69 8.85 -14.74
N VAL A 41 43.44 9.14 -16.02
CA VAL A 41 42.07 9.16 -16.57
C VAL A 41 41.43 7.77 -16.48
N ILE A 42 42.16 6.71 -16.84
CA ILE A 42 41.67 5.33 -16.72
C ILE A 42 41.39 4.97 -15.26
N ALA A 43 42.27 5.36 -14.32
CA ALA A 43 42.06 5.13 -12.90
C ALA A 43 40.84 5.90 -12.36
N LEU A 44 40.62 7.14 -12.80
CA LEU A 44 39.45 7.94 -12.44
C LEU A 44 38.16 7.34 -13.02
N VAL A 45 38.17 6.89 -14.27
CA VAL A 45 37.02 6.20 -14.87
C VAL A 45 36.76 4.88 -14.16
N ALA A 46 37.81 4.11 -13.84
CA ALA A 46 37.67 2.88 -13.07
C ALA A 46 37.14 3.15 -11.66
N LEU A 47 37.53 4.24 -11.00
CA LEU A 47 36.99 4.65 -9.71
C LEU A 47 35.54 5.12 -9.80
N ILE A 48 35.15 5.82 -10.87
CA ILE A 48 33.75 6.19 -11.11
C ILE A 48 32.91 4.94 -11.38
N VAL A 49 33.37 4.03 -12.23
CA VAL A 49 32.70 2.75 -12.50
C VAL A 49 32.65 1.90 -11.23
N LEU A 50 33.72 1.85 -10.45
CA LEU A 50 33.75 1.15 -9.16
C LEU A 50 32.82 1.82 -8.15
N SER A 51 32.66 3.14 -8.16
CA SER A 51 31.70 3.85 -7.29
C SER A 51 30.24 3.64 -7.72
N LEU A 52 29.98 3.47 -9.02
CA LEU A 52 28.66 3.12 -9.56
C LEU A 52 28.32 1.65 -9.28
N LEU A 53 29.32 0.76 -9.30
CA LEU A 53 29.20 -0.65 -8.90
C LEU A 53 29.14 -0.82 -7.37
N TRP A 54 29.73 0.12 -6.64
CA TRP A 54 29.68 0.27 -5.18
C TRP A 54 28.66 1.36 -4.83
N SER A 55 27.48 1.33 -5.44
CA SER A 55 26.35 1.94 -4.76
C SER A 55 26.18 1.15 -3.46
N PRO A 56 26.28 1.76 -2.27
CA PRO A 56 25.69 1.12 -1.10
C PRO A 56 24.27 0.81 -1.53
N GLY A 57 23.88 -0.48 -1.50
CA GLY A 57 22.62 -0.93 -2.06
C GLY A 57 21.55 0.07 -1.64
N SER A 58 20.86 0.67 -2.62
CA SER A 58 19.76 1.57 -2.29
C SER A 58 18.87 0.73 -1.38
N THR A 59 18.82 1.08 -0.09
CA THR A 59 17.87 0.47 0.84
C THR A 59 16.52 0.69 0.17
N GLY A 60 15.92 -0.36 -0.38
CA GLY A 60 14.79 -0.18 -1.26
C GLY A 60 13.70 0.56 -0.52
N SER A 61 13.03 1.42 -1.27
CA SER A 61 12.10 2.36 -0.68
C SER A 61 10.82 1.64 -0.26
N VAL A 62 10.26 2.07 0.86
CA VAL A 62 8.88 1.70 1.23
C VAL A 62 7.95 2.70 0.58
N LYS A 63 7.03 2.23 -0.25
CA LYS A 63 6.03 3.10 -0.88
C LYS A 63 4.80 3.20 0.01
N VAL A 64 4.48 4.41 0.48
CA VAL A 64 3.24 4.68 1.21
C VAL A 64 2.16 5.12 0.22
N ILE A 65 1.03 4.42 0.22
CA ILE A 65 -0.16 4.72 -0.59
C ILE A 65 -1.29 5.06 0.38
N ARG A 66 -1.97 6.18 0.17
CA ARG A 66 -3.04 6.67 1.05
C ARG A 66 -4.40 6.32 0.48
N ILE A 67 -5.27 5.76 1.32
CA ILE A 67 -6.68 5.48 1.03
C ILE A 67 -7.49 6.27 2.04
N GLU A 68 -7.91 7.48 1.66
CA GLU A 68 -8.52 8.46 2.56
C GLU A 68 -9.93 8.85 2.09
N GLY A 69 -10.88 8.84 3.02
CA GLY A 69 -12.29 9.15 2.75
C GLY A 69 -13.09 7.95 2.23
N GLU A 70 -14.28 8.22 1.70
CA GLU A 70 -15.19 7.19 1.20
C GLU A 70 -14.65 6.54 -0.08
N ILE A 71 -14.79 5.21 -0.17
CA ILE A 71 -14.28 4.40 -1.29
C ILE A 71 -15.31 4.36 -2.42
N TYR A 72 -14.89 4.76 -3.61
CA TYR A 72 -15.73 4.77 -4.83
C TYR A 72 -15.04 4.07 -6.00
N SER A 73 -15.82 3.66 -6.99
CA SER A 73 -15.28 3.19 -8.26
C SER A 73 -14.76 4.38 -9.10
N GLY A 74 -13.69 4.15 -9.86
CA GLY A 74 -13.20 5.08 -10.89
C GLY A 74 -11.76 5.55 -10.69
N ASN A 75 -11.32 6.48 -11.55
CA ASN A 75 -9.92 6.90 -11.68
C ASN A 75 -9.67 8.36 -11.30
N SER A 76 -10.33 8.85 -10.25
CA SER A 76 -10.09 10.22 -9.76
C SER A 76 -8.91 10.23 -8.77
N PRO A 77 -7.94 11.15 -8.90
CA PRO A 77 -6.88 11.33 -7.91
C PRO A 77 -7.39 11.98 -6.61
N ASN A 78 -8.62 12.50 -6.62
CA ASN A 78 -9.26 13.09 -5.44
C ASN A 78 -10.08 12.01 -4.72
N GLY A 79 -9.63 11.61 -3.52
CA GLY A 79 -10.29 10.61 -2.69
C GLY A 79 -9.87 9.16 -2.98
N ALA A 80 -10.50 8.21 -2.30
CA ALA A 80 -10.23 6.78 -2.40
C ALA A 80 -10.97 6.13 -3.59
N ASN A 81 -10.50 6.37 -4.81
CA ASN A 81 -11.10 5.78 -6.01
C ASN A 81 -10.34 4.52 -6.46
N SER A 82 -11.06 3.44 -6.73
CA SER A 82 -10.49 2.10 -6.95
C SER A 82 -9.45 2.02 -8.05
N GLU A 83 -9.73 2.51 -9.26
CA GLU A 83 -8.78 2.43 -10.39
C GLU A 83 -7.53 3.29 -10.13
N TYR A 84 -7.71 4.45 -9.48
CA TYR A 84 -6.58 5.32 -9.13
C TYR A 84 -5.69 4.66 -8.08
N ILE A 85 -6.26 4.21 -6.97
CA ILE A 85 -5.53 3.51 -5.89
C ILE A 85 -4.88 2.24 -6.42
N GLY A 86 -5.63 1.45 -7.19
CA GLY A 86 -5.15 0.24 -7.86
C GLY A 86 -3.94 0.49 -8.75
N SER A 87 -3.96 1.57 -9.54
CA SER A 87 -2.81 1.97 -10.35
C SER A 87 -1.58 2.28 -9.50
N LEU A 88 -1.74 2.93 -8.34
CA LEU A 88 -0.64 3.22 -7.43
C LEU A 88 -0.06 1.94 -6.83
N ILE A 89 -0.92 0.99 -6.45
CA ILE A 89 -0.52 -0.31 -5.89
C ILE A 89 0.25 -1.12 -6.93
N ARG A 90 -0.28 -1.24 -8.15
CA ARG A 90 0.39 -1.97 -9.24
C ARG A 90 1.72 -1.33 -9.62
N ASN A 91 1.76 -0.01 -9.77
CA ASN A 91 3.01 0.70 -10.08
C ASN A 91 4.06 0.47 -8.99
N ALA A 92 3.67 0.50 -7.71
CA ALA A 92 4.56 0.20 -6.60
C ALA A 92 5.00 -1.27 -6.58
N ALA A 93 4.14 -2.20 -6.97
CA ALA A 93 4.47 -3.63 -7.07
C ALA A 93 5.48 -3.91 -8.19
N ASP A 94 5.43 -3.15 -9.29
CA ASP A 94 6.29 -3.35 -10.46
C ASP A 94 7.61 -2.56 -10.43
N ASP A 95 7.73 -1.55 -9.58
CA ASP A 95 8.92 -0.70 -9.48
C ASP A 95 10.10 -1.44 -8.79
N PRO A 96 11.23 -1.73 -9.46
CA PRO A 96 12.35 -2.44 -8.84
C PRO A 96 13.02 -1.68 -7.68
N LEU A 97 12.74 -0.38 -7.49
CA LEU A 97 13.26 0.44 -6.38
C LEU A 97 12.37 0.41 -5.13
N VAL A 98 11.16 -0.18 -5.23
CA VAL A 98 10.25 -0.35 -4.10
C VAL A 98 10.42 -1.75 -3.52
N GLU A 99 10.73 -1.86 -2.23
CA GLU A 99 10.89 -3.15 -1.55
C GLU A 99 9.62 -3.63 -0.85
N ALA A 100 8.78 -2.69 -0.41
CA ALA A 100 7.54 -2.97 0.31
C ALA A 100 6.51 -1.85 0.10
N ILE A 101 5.24 -2.18 0.30
CA ILE A 101 4.11 -1.25 0.17
C ILE A 101 3.46 -1.09 1.54
N VAL A 102 3.18 0.15 1.94
CA VAL A 102 2.35 0.46 3.11
C VAL A 102 1.08 1.17 2.65
N LEU A 103 -0.07 0.57 2.92
CA LEU A 103 -1.38 1.19 2.74
C LEU A 103 -1.71 1.98 4.01
N ARG A 104 -1.70 3.31 3.91
CA ARG A 104 -2.18 4.20 4.96
C ARG A 104 -3.66 4.43 4.77
N ILE A 105 -4.50 3.77 5.57
CA ILE A 105 -5.95 3.77 5.40
C ILE A 105 -6.60 4.66 6.46
N ASP A 106 -7.37 5.65 6.05
CA ASP A 106 -8.20 6.50 6.91
C ASP A 106 -9.59 6.69 6.27
N SER A 107 -10.43 5.66 6.38
CA SER A 107 -11.68 5.52 5.62
C SER A 107 -12.79 4.83 6.41
N GLN A 108 -14.01 5.34 6.28
CA GLN A 108 -15.23 4.71 6.79
C GLN A 108 -15.73 3.51 5.94
N GLY A 109 -15.05 3.20 4.83
CA GLY A 109 -15.50 2.25 3.82
C GLY A 109 -16.13 2.94 2.62
N GLY A 110 -17.07 2.29 1.95
CA GLY A 110 -17.72 2.81 0.75
C GLY A 110 -18.34 1.71 -0.10
N VAL A 111 -18.20 1.83 -1.42
CA VAL A 111 -18.74 0.87 -2.39
C VAL A 111 -17.96 -0.44 -2.31
N MET A 112 -18.65 -1.56 -2.02
CA MET A 112 -18.02 -2.88 -1.87
C MET A 112 -17.25 -3.31 -3.13
N ALA A 113 -17.84 -3.17 -4.32
CA ALA A 113 -17.18 -3.52 -5.58
C ALA A 113 -15.88 -2.72 -5.82
N ALA A 114 -15.84 -1.45 -5.41
CA ALA A 114 -14.61 -0.66 -5.49
C ALA A 114 -13.53 -1.16 -4.50
N GLY A 115 -13.96 -1.65 -3.32
CA GLY A 115 -13.08 -2.34 -2.39
C GLY A 115 -12.52 -3.64 -2.97
N GLU A 116 -13.36 -4.45 -3.61
CA GLU A 116 -12.96 -5.70 -4.29
C GLU A 116 -11.95 -5.46 -5.43
N GLU A 117 -12.12 -4.38 -6.20
CA GLU A 117 -11.14 -3.96 -7.21
C GLU A 117 -9.77 -3.65 -6.56
N ILE A 118 -9.75 -2.90 -5.46
CA ILE A 118 -8.50 -2.61 -4.73
C ILE A 118 -7.90 -3.88 -4.14
N ILE A 119 -8.72 -4.79 -3.59
CA ILE A 119 -8.28 -6.09 -3.07
C ILE A 119 -7.58 -6.90 -4.16
N ALA A 120 -8.11 -6.95 -5.38
CA ALA A 120 -7.47 -7.65 -6.48
C ALA A 120 -6.06 -7.09 -6.79
N ASP A 121 -5.87 -5.78 -6.63
CA ASP A 121 -4.56 -5.13 -6.81
C ASP A 121 -3.62 -5.38 -5.61
N VAL A 122 -4.16 -5.46 -4.39
CA VAL A 122 -3.41 -5.87 -3.19
C VAL A 122 -2.92 -7.30 -3.32
N GLU A 123 -3.77 -8.24 -3.72
CA GLU A 123 -3.39 -9.63 -3.93
C GLU A 123 -2.35 -9.77 -5.04
N TYR A 124 -2.49 -9.02 -6.14
CA TYR A 124 -1.45 -8.93 -7.15
C TYR A 124 -0.11 -8.44 -6.57
N ALA A 125 -0.13 -7.36 -5.79
CA ALA A 125 1.08 -6.80 -5.20
C ALA A 125 1.77 -7.79 -4.24
N LYS A 126 1.00 -8.55 -3.45
CA LYS A 126 1.51 -9.58 -2.53
C LYS A 126 2.27 -10.71 -3.23
N THR A 127 1.97 -11.00 -4.50
CA THR A 127 2.76 -11.95 -5.28
C THR A 127 4.20 -11.49 -5.54
N LYS A 128 4.48 -10.20 -5.35
CA LYS A 128 5.78 -9.58 -5.64
C LYS A 128 6.46 -9.00 -4.42
N LYS A 129 5.70 -8.35 -3.54
CA LYS A 129 6.21 -7.53 -2.43
C LYS A 129 5.26 -7.58 -1.24
N PRO A 130 5.78 -7.47 -0.01
CA PRO A 130 4.94 -7.34 1.15
C PRO A 130 4.10 -6.06 1.09
N VAL A 131 2.84 -6.19 1.47
CA VAL A 131 1.84 -5.12 1.59
C VAL A 131 1.38 -5.05 3.03
N ILE A 132 1.59 -3.91 3.69
CA ILE A 132 1.29 -3.70 5.11
C ILE A 132 0.23 -2.61 5.25
N THR A 133 -0.79 -2.84 6.05
CA THR A 133 -1.76 -1.80 6.41
C THR A 133 -1.30 -1.02 7.63
N SER A 134 -1.44 0.30 7.57
CA SER A 134 -1.43 1.21 8.72
C SER A 134 -2.76 1.94 8.77
N MET A 135 -3.59 1.63 9.76
CA MET A 135 -4.86 2.30 9.97
C MET A 135 -4.66 3.67 10.63
N GLY A 136 -5.49 4.62 10.20
CA GLY A 136 -5.58 5.99 10.69
C GLY A 136 -6.55 6.12 11.85
N ALA A 137 -7.36 7.18 11.83
CA ALA A 137 -8.43 7.32 12.79
C ALA A 137 -9.50 6.24 12.58
N GLN A 138 -9.73 5.85 11.33
CA GLN A 138 -10.71 4.83 10.97
C GLN A 138 -10.27 3.94 9.79
N ALA A 139 -10.68 2.68 9.83
CA ALA A 139 -10.61 1.74 8.73
C ALA A 139 -11.75 0.72 8.90
N THR A 140 -12.96 1.09 8.52
CA THR A 140 -14.19 0.31 8.74
C THR A 140 -14.81 -0.19 7.43
N SER A 141 -15.68 -1.19 7.52
CA SER A 141 -16.43 -1.74 6.38
C SER A 141 -15.50 -2.11 5.22
N ALA A 142 -15.75 -1.67 3.99
CA ALA A 142 -14.89 -1.95 2.83
C ALA A 142 -13.40 -1.59 3.03
N ALA A 143 -13.08 -0.62 3.89
CA ALA A 143 -11.69 -0.28 4.20
C ALA A 143 -11.02 -1.36 5.08
N TYR A 144 -11.77 -1.95 6.02
CA TYR A 144 -11.31 -3.13 6.76
C TYR A 144 -11.19 -4.34 5.83
N HIS A 145 -12.11 -4.49 4.88
CA HIS A 145 -12.03 -5.54 3.84
C HIS A 145 -10.71 -5.45 3.07
N ILE A 146 -10.33 -4.27 2.58
CA ILE A 146 -9.01 -4.10 1.92
C ILE A 146 -7.86 -4.45 2.89
N SER A 147 -7.99 -4.03 4.16
CA SER A 147 -6.95 -4.26 5.18
C SER A 147 -6.73 -5.74 5.45
N SER A 148 -7.79 -6.55 5.52
CA SER A 148 -7.71 -7.98 5.83
C SER A 148 -6.90 -8.77 4.81
N HIS A 149 -6.81 -8.29 3.57
CA HIS A 149 -6.01 -8.90 2.51
C HIS A 149 -4.52 -8.55 2.57
N THR A 150 -4.08 -7.64 3.45
CA THR A 150 -2.65 -7.29 3.59
C THR A 150 -1.90 -8.27 4.47
N ASP A 151 -0.57 -8.35 4.32
CA ASP A 151 0.27 -9.31 5.07
C ASP A 151 0.35 -8.99 6.56
N ARG A 152 0.12 -7.72 6.94
CA ARG A 152 0.03 -7.30 8.33
C ARG A 152 -0.74 -6.01 8.47
N ILE A 153 -1.47 -5.87 9.57
CA ILE A 153 -2.33 -4.74 9.89
C ILE A 153 -1.89 -4.12 11.22
N PHE A 154 -1.50 -2.84 11.14
CA PHE A 154 -1.23 -1.99 12.29
C PHE A 154 -2.39 -1.03 12.53
N ALA A 155 -2.81 -0.87 13.78
CA ALA A 155 -3.75 0.16 14.18
C ALA A 155 -3.35 0.83 15.50
N SER A 156 -3.80 2.06 15.75
CA SER A 156 -3.66 2.66 17.07
C SER A 156 -4.73 2.10 18.03
N PRO A 157 -4.55 2.18 19.36
CA PRO A 157 -5.52 1.62 20.31
C PRO A 157 -6.95 2.15 20.13
N ASP A 158 -7.08 3.41 19.69
CA ASP A 158 -8.35 4.10 19.48
C ASP A 158 -8.76 4.22 18.00
N THR A 159 -8.07 3.54 17.09
CA THR A 159 -8.55 3.43 15.70
C THR A 159 -9.92 2.77 15.69
N ALA A 160 -10.88 3.36 14.97
CA ALA A 160 -12.18 2.76 14.71
C ALA A 160 -12.07 1.77 13.54
N THR A 161 -12.36 0.49 13.75
CA THR A 161 -12.23 -0.55 12.71
C THR A 161 -13.36 -1.58 12.77
N ALA A 162 -13.22 -2.70 12.06
CA ALA A 162 -14.28 -3.66 11.78
C ALA A 162 -15.45 -3.00 11.04
N GLY A 163 -16.66 -2.98 11.60
CA GLY A 163 -17.85 -2.56 10.85
C GLY A 163 -18.17 -3.49 9.69
N ILE A 164 -17.96 -4.80 9.89
CA ILE A 164 -18.13 -5.85 8.88
C ILE A 164 -19.61 -6.07 8.67
N GLY A 165 -20.13 -5.52 7.58
CA GLY A 165 -21.55 -5.56 7.25
C GLY A 165 -21.86 -4.75 6.00
N VAL A 166 -23.05 -4.98 5.45
CA VAL A 166 -23.52 -4.34 4.22
C VAL A 166 -24.85 -3.67 4.49
N ILE A 167 -25.02 -2.45 4.00
CA ILE A 167 -26.27 -1.70 4.13
C ILE A 167 -26.69 -1.14 2.78
N ILE A 168 -28.00 -1.04 2.57
CA ILE A 168 -28.61 -0.25 1.51
C ILE A 168 -29.61 0.69 2.17
N THR A 169 -29.50 1.98 1.87
CA THR A 169 -30.39 3.01 2.43
C THR A 169 -31.27 3.60 1.33
N PHE A 170 -32.58 3.67 1.61
CA PHE A 170 -33.56 4.35 0.75
C PHE A 170 -34.26 5.45 1.54
N TYR A 171 -34.62 6.53 0.86
CA TYR A 171 -35.32 7.66 1.45
C TYR A 171 -36.72 7.77 0.87
N ASP A 172 -37.75 7.58 1.69
CA ASP A 172 -39.14 7.85 1.28
C ASP A 172 -39.49 9.32 1.58
N LYS A 173 -39.56 10.12 0.53
CA LYS A 173 -39.93 11.53 0.52
C LYS A 173 -41.35 11.77 0.00
N SER A 174 -42.20 10.74 -0.15
CA SER A 174 -43.61 10.89 -0.58
C SER A 174 -44.35 12.00 0.17
N ARG A 175 -44.20 12.03 1.50
CA ARG A 175 -44.79 13.06 2.37
C ARG A 175 -44.26 14.48 2.14
N VAL A 176 -43.05 14.63 1.62
CA VAL A 176 -42.48 15.93 1.22
C VAL A 176 -43.16 16.38 -0.07
N TYR A 177 -43.26 15.49 -1.06
CA TYR A 177 -43.94 15.79 -2.32
C TYR A 177 -45.41 16.14 -2.13
N ASP A 178 -46.13 15.40 -1.29
CA ASP A 178 -47.52 15.71 -0.94
C ASP A 178 -47.67 17.12 -0.35
N ARG A 179 -46.75 17.51 0.54
CA ARG A 179 -46.75 18.84 1.17
C ARG A 179 -46.48 19.96 0.16
N GLU A 180 -45.61 19.69 -0.80
CA GLU A 180 -45.22 20.64 -1.84
C GLU A 180 -46.21 20.65 -3.02
N GLY A 181 -47.21 19.78 -3.01
CA GLY A 181 -48.17 19.63 -4.11
C GLY A 181 -47.57 19.02 -5.37
N VAL A 182 -46.45 18.29 -5.23
CA VAL A 182 -45.77 17.59 -6.32
C VAL A 182 -46.40 16.22 -6.50
N VAL A 183 -46.90 15.93 -7.70
CA VAL A 183 -47.44 14.61 -8.06
C VAL A 183 -46.45 13.91 -8.99
N VAL A 184 -46.04 12.70 -8.62
CA VAL A 184 -45.13 11.87 -9.42
C VAL A 184 -45.90 10.67 -9.99
N GLU A 185 -45.99 10.59 -11.32
CA GLU A 185 -46.68 9.52 -12.05
C GLU A 185 -45.69 8.73 -12.93
N PRO A 186 -45.04 7.68 -12.41
CA PRO A 186 -44.09 6.91 -13.20
C PRO A 186 -44.80 6.03 -14.24
N ILE A 187 -44.39 6.14 -15.50
CA ILE A 187 -44.76 5.20 -16.58
C ILE A 187 -43.63 4.18 -16.73
N LYS A 188 -43.91 2.92 -16.38
CA LYS A 188 -42.91 1.85 -16.29
C LYS A 188 -43.30 0.61 -17.08
N SER A 189 -42.30 -0.05 -17.68
CA SER A 189 -42.47 -1.29 -18.44
C SER A 189 -42.73 -2.51 -17.56
N VAL A 190 -42.28 -2.48 -16.31
CA VAL A 190 -42.47 -3.52 -15.28
C VAL A 190 -42.62 -2.86 -13.91
N GLU A 191 -43.37 -3.52 -13.02
CA GLU A 191 -43.78 -2.93 -11.74
C GLU A 191 -42.61 -2.55 -10.82
N THR A 192 -41.54 -3.33 -10.79
CA THR A 192 -40.40 -3.12 -9.89
C THR A 192 -39.32 -2.19 -10.43
N LYS A 193 -39.53 -1.57 -11.61
CA LYS A 193 -38.47 -0.78 -12.27
C LYS A 193 -38.08 0.47 -11.48
N ASP A 194 -39.00 0.98 -10.67
CA ASP A 194 -38.82 2.13 -9.79
C ASP A 194 -38.62 1.72 -8.31
N ALA A 195 -38.19 0.49 -8.04
CA ALA A 195 -37.80 0.08 -6.70
C ALA A 195 -36.71 1.00 -6.15
N GLY A 196 -36.95 1.57 -4.96
CA GLY A 196 -36.04 2.53 -4.33
C GLY A 196 -36.24 3.98 -4.75
N ALA A 197 -37.26 4.27 -5.57
CA ALA A 197 -37.70 5.63 -5.83
C ALA A 197 -37.99 6.40 -4.53
N ASP A 198 -37.68 7.69 -4.51
CA ASP A 198 -37.88 8.51 -3.31
C ASP A 198 -39.30 9.08 -3.18
N TYR A 199 -40.17 8.87 -4.16
CA TYR A 199 -41.56 9.35 -4.15
C TYR A 199 -42.58 8.35 -3.60
N ARG A 200 -42.14 7.13 -3.22
CA ARG A 200 -42.99 6.12 -2.57
C ARG A 200 -42.16 5.20 -1.70
N GLY A 201 -42.81 4.52 -0.75
CA GLY A 201 -42.18 3.43 0.00
C GLY A 201 -41.88 2.18 -0.85
N LEU A 202 -40.95 1.37 -0.36
CA LEU A 202 -40.72 0.02 -0.89
C LEU A 202 -41.93 -0.88 -0.62
N SER A 203 -42.37 -1.61 -1.64
CA SER A 203 -43.30 -2.72 -1.48
C SER A 203 -42.65 -3.88 -0.70
N SER A 204 -43.48 -4.83 -0.24
CA SER A 204 -43.00 -6.03 0.45
C SER A 204 -42.08 -6.89 -0.43
N THR A 205 -42.40 -7.02 -1.72
CA THR A 205 -41.60 -7.76 -2.70
C THR A 205 -40.24 -7.10 -2.91
N GLU A 206 -40.20 -5.79 -3.12
CA GLU A 206 -38.95 -5.03 -3.30
C GLU A 206 -38.09 -5.11 -2.04
N ARG A 207 -38.68 -4.93 -0.85
CA ARG A 207 -37.97 -5.05 0.43
C ARG A 207 -37.36 -6.43 0.61
N LYS A 208 -38.10 -7.51 0.32
CA LYS A 208 -37.61 -8.88 0.45
C LYS A 208 -36.45 -9.15 -0.51
N TYR A 209 -36.56 -8.67 -1.75
CA TYR A 209 -35.48 -8.80 -2.73
C TYR A 209 -34.21 -8.06 -2.26
N MET A 210 -34.33 -6.78 -1.88
CA MET A 210 -33.19 -6.00 -1.41
C MET A 210 -32.56 -6.60 -0.15
N GLN A 211 -33.36 -7.12 0.78
CA GLN A 211 -32.84 -7.84 1.95
C GLN A 211 -32.01 -9.05 1.53
N SER A 212 -32.51 -9.88 0.60
CA SER A 212 -31.76 -11.04 0.12
C SER A 212 -30.44 -10.66 -0.55
N SER A 213 -30.37 -9.52 -1.22
CA SER A 213 -29.13 -8.98 -1.79
C SER A 213 -28.14 -8.56 -0.69
N VAL A 214 -28.62 -7.85 0.33
CA VAL A 214 -27.79 -7.45 1.48
C VAL A 214 -27.28 -8.68 2.26
N ASP A 215 -28.14 -9.67 2.49
CA ASP A 215 -27.78 -10.92 3.18
C ASP A 215 -26.69 -11.67 2.41
N ALA A 216 -26.85 -11.80 1.08
CA ALA A 216 -25.86 -12.46 0.24
C ALA A 216 -24.50 -11.74 0.24
N SER A 217 -24.50 -10.40 0.13
CA SER A 217 -23.27 -9.61 0.20
C SER A 217 -22.63 -9.65 1.59
N GLY A 218 -23.42 -9.64 2.67
CA GLY A 218 -22.93 -9.77 4.04
C GLY A 218 -22.28 -11.13 4.30
N GLU A 219 -22.90 -12.21 3.83
CA GLU A 219 -22.33 -13.56 3.91
C GLU A 219 -21.02 -13.69 3.13
N TYR A 220 -20.96 -13.14 1.91
CA TYR A 220 -19.72 -13.09 1.15
C TYR A 220 -18.62 -12.35 1.92
N PHE A 221 -18.92 -11.16 2.44
CA PHE A 221 -17.95 -10.33 3.15
C PHE A 221 -17.41 -11.04 4.40
N ILE A 222 -18.28 -11.60 5.24
CA ILE A 222 -17.85 -12.34 6.45
C ILE A 222 -16.96 -13.53 6.08
N ASN A 223 -17.38 -14.34 5.08
CA ASN A 223 -16.62 -15.53 4.69
C ASN A 223 -15.24 -15.18 4.12
N ASP A 224 -15.14 -14.07 3.38
CA ASP A 224 -13.86 -13.62 2.82
C ASP A 224 -12.91 -13.10 3.93
N ILE A 225 -13.43 -12.40 4.94
CA ILE A 225 -12.64 -12.04 6.14
C ILE A 225 -12.13 -13.30 6.85
N LEU A 226 -13.00 -14.29 7.09
CA LEU A 226 -12.60 -15.53 7.77
C LEU A 226 -11.56 -16.33 6.97
N ALA A 227 -11.55 -16.20 5.64
CA ALA A 227 -10.51 -16.82 4.81
C ALA A 227 -9.14 -16.16 5.01
N GLN A 228 -9.10 -14.85 5.28
CA GLN A 228 -7.85 -14.12 5.58
C GLN A 228 -7.47 -14.19 7.07
N ARG A 229 -8.44 -14.39 7.95
CA ARG A 229 -8.32 -14.35 9.40
C ARG A 229 -8.98 -15.58 10.03
N PRO A 230 -8.39 -16.78 9.88
CA PRO A 230 -9.03 -18.05 10.25
C PRO A 230 -9.24 -18.24 11.76
N ASP A 231 -8.46 -17.54 12.58
CA ASP A 231 -8.55 -17.61 14.05
C ASP A 231 -9.64 -16.68 14.63
N VAL A 232 -10.24 -15.82 13.80
CA VAL A 232 -11.35 -14.95 14.20
C VAL A 232 -12.63 -15.77 14.28
N SER A 233 -13.39 -15.64 15.37
CA SER A 233 -14.73 -16.23 15.43
C SER A 233 -15.72 -15.46 14.57
N ARG A 234 -16.54 -16.18 13.80
CA ARG A 234 -17.66 -15.60 13.05
C ARG A 234 -18.58 -14.76 13.94
N SER A 235 -18.86 -15.21 15.16
CA SER A 235 -19.75 -14.51 16.11
C SER A 235 -19.26 -13.10 16.46
N ASP A 236 -17.96 -12.87 16.39
CA ASP A 236 -17.36 -11.60 16.81
C ASP A 236 -17.49 -10.55 15.70
N ILE A 237 -17.54 -11.00 14.44
CA ILE A 237 -17.58 -10.13 13.26
C ILE A 237 -18.97 -10.00 12.63
N GLU A 238 -19.88 -10.96 12.82
CA GLU A 238 -21.22 -10.92 12.20
C GLU A 238 -22.16 -9.85 12.82
N THR A 239 -21.72 -9.18 13.89
CA THR A 239 -22.50 -8.14 14.59
C THR A 239 -22.56 -6.81 13.85
N GLY A 240 -21.67 -6.56 12.88
CA GLY A 240 -21.55 -5.27 12.19
C GLY A 240 -21.05 -4.11 13.05
N ARG A 241 -20.56 -4.38 14.27
CA ARG A 241 -20.09 -3.35 15.20
C ARG A 241 -18.76 -2.74 14.73
N ILE A 242 -18.65 -1.43 14.93
CA ILE A 242 -17.36 -0.73 14.89
C ILE A 242 -16.73 -0.89 16.28
N ILE A 243 -15.46 -1.29 16.31
CA ILE A 243 -14.71 -1.53 17.54
C ILE A 243 -13.40 -0.72 17.54
N ARG A 244 -12.76 -0.63 18.71
CA ARG A 244 -11.46 0.02 18.88
C ARG A 244 -10.33 -0.90 18.44
N GLY A 245 -9.20 -0.32 18.00
CA GLY A 245 -8.01 -1.08 17.61
C GLY A 245 -7.48 -2.02 18.70
N ALA A 246 -7.57 -1.63 19.97
CA ALA A 246 -7.21 -2.52 21.09
C ALA A 246 -8.08 -3.79 21.14
N GLU A 247 -9.41 -3.64 21.00
CA GLU A 247 -10.35 -4.76 20.96
C GLU A 247 -10.16 -5.59 19.67
N ALA A 248 -9.89 -4.92 18.54
CA ALA A 248 -9.58 -5.60 17.29
C ALA A 248 -8.32 -6.48 17.38
N LEU A 249 -7.32 -6.09 18.17
CA LEU A 249 -6.15 -6.93 18.41
C LEU A 249 -6.51 -8.17 19.24
N GLU A 250 -7.30 -7.99 20.30
CA GLU A 250 -7.76 -9.10 21.14
C GLU A 250 -8.58 -10.12 20.35
N LEU A 251 -9.35 -9.67 19.36
CA LEU A 251 -10.15 -10.51 18.48
C LEU A 251 -9.38 -11.07 17.27
N GLY A 252 -8.10 -10.72 17.08
CA GLY A 252 -7.29 -11.17 15.92
C GLY A 252 -7.61 -10.46 14.59
N LEU A 253 -8.40 -9.39 14.63
CA LEU A 253 -8.78 -8.59 13.45
C LEU A 253 -7.65 -7.68 12.97
N ILE A 254 -6.68 -7.37 13.83
CA ILE A 254 -5.42 -6.71 13.48
C ILE A 254 -4.27 -7.49 14.10
N ASP A 255 -3.05 -7.21 13.65
CA ASP A 255 -1.86 -7.96 14.09
C ASP A 255 -1.08 -7.22 15.18
N GLU A 256 -1.10 -5.89 15.16
CA GLU A 256 -0.26 -5.11 16.05
C GLU A 256 -0.79 -3.70 16.34
N ILE A 257 -0.54 -3.24 17.56
CA ILE A 257 -0.76 -1.84 17.90
C ILE A 257 0.42 -1.00 17.41
N GLY A 258 0.16 -0.04 16.53
CA GLY A 258 1.16 0.86 16.00
C GLY A 258 0.60 1.97 15.13
N ASN A 259 1.46 2.91 14.77
CA ASN A 259 1.16 3.98 13.85
C ASN A 259 1.88 3.77 12.51
N LEU A 260 1.82 4.78 11.63
CA LEU A 260 2.44 4.73 10.31
C LEU A 260 3.95 4.43 10.36
N TYR A 261 4.67 4.95 11.34
CA TYR A 261 6.11 4.74 11.45
C TYR A 261 6.45 3.30 11.82
N GLN A 262 5.72 2.67 12.76
CA GLN A 262 5.91 1.24 13.04
C GLN A 262 5.59 0.37 11.82
N ALA A 263 4.53 0.68 11.07
CA ALA A 263 4.20 -0.05 9.85
C ALA A 263 5.31 0.09 8.79
N ILE A 264 5.88 1.28 8.60
CA ILE A 264 6.99 1.52 7.68
C ILE A 264 8.26 0.77 8.14
N ASP A 265 8.57 0.80 9.42
CA ASP A 265 9.76 0.13 9.94
C ASP A 265 9.61 -1.40 9.93
N TYR A 266 8.40 -1.92 10.13
CA TYR A 266 8.07 -3.32 9.90
C TYR A 266 8.25 -3.70 8.44
N ALA A 267 7.73 -2.89 7.51
CA ALA A 267 7.84 -3.11 6.07
C ALA A 267 9.31 -3.16 5.59
N LYS A 268 10.18 -2.26 6.08
CA LYS A 268 11.63 -2.27 5.80
C LYS A 268 12.31 -3.57 6.24
N ASN A 269 11.85 -4.16 7.34
CA ASN A 269 12.46 -5.32 7.97
C ASN A 269 11.66 -6.61 7.76
N TYR A 270 10.71 -6.63 6.82
CA TYR A 270 9.71 -7.68 6.67
C TYR A 270 10.31 -9.10 6.66
N LYS A 271 11.38 -9.32 5.87
CA LYS A 271 12.08 -10.63 5.77
C LYS A 271 12.69 -11.10 7.09
N ASN A 272 13.11 -10.19 7.96
CA ASN A 272 13.66 -10.51 9.27
C ASN A 272 12.54 -10.73 10.29
N ASN A 273 11.43 -9.99 10.17
CA ASN A 273 10.31 -10.06 11.08
C ASN A 273 9.50 -11.36 10.90
N MET A 274 9.21 -11.80 9.66
CA MET A 274 8.51 -13.08 9.42
C MET A 274 9.19 -14.26 10.12
N LYS A 275 10.54 -14.34 10.04
CA LYS A 275 11.31 -15.42 10.69
C LYS A 275 11.20 -15.42 12.21
N ASN A 276 10.89 -14.27 12.81
CA ASN A 276 10.71 -14.15 14.26
C ASN A 276 9.27 -14.48 14.66
N ASP A 277 8.29 -14.11 13.83
CA ASP A 277 6.88 -14.45 14.05
C ASP A 277 6.64 -15.96 13.92
N ASP A 278 7.22 -16.62 12.91
CA ASP A 278 7.18 -18.08 12.77
C ASP A 278 7.76 -18.79 14.00
N LYS A 279 8.80 -18.22 14.62
CA LYS A 279 9.42 -18.75 15.84
C LYS A 279 8.62 -18.47 17.10
N LYS A 280 7.79 -17.43 17.10
CA LYS A 280 6.92 -17.08 18.23
C LYS A 280 5.68 -17.98 18.22
N GLY A 281 5.04 -18.14 17.06
CA GLY A 281 3.93 -19.08 16.87
C GLY A 281 4.35 -20.52 17.20
N ALA A 282 5.49 -20.97 16.69
CA ALA A 282 6.01 -22.31 17.00
C ALA A 282 6.38 -22.53 18.48
N LYS A 283 6.57 -21.47 19.28
CA LYS A 283 6.79 -21.59 20.73
C LYS A 283 5.48 -21.63 21.51
N GLU A 284 4.50 -20.83 21.12
CA GLU A 284 3.17 -20.82 21.74
C GLU A 284 2.42 -22.14 21.49
N ASP A 285 2.62 -22.79 20.34
CA ASP A 285 2.03 -24.11 20.04
C ASP A 285 2.69 -25.26 20.82
N VAL A 286 3.98 -25.13 21.13
CA VAL A 286 4.71 -26.11 21.96
C VAL A 286 4.29 -25.97 23.44
N ASP A 287 4.13 -24.75 23.94
CA ASP A 287 3.69 -24.51 25.34
C ASP A 287 2.27 -25.07 25.58
N LYS A 288 1.35 -24.86 24.62
CA LYS A 288 0.00 -25.44 24.67
C LYS A 288 -0.04 -26.96 24.57
N THR A 289 0.95 -27.61 23.93
CA THR A 289 1.01 -29.08 23.82
C THR A 289 1.68 -29.76 25.00
N ASP A 290 2.45 -29.01 25.80
CA ASP A 290 3.03 -29.48 27.06
C ASP A 290 2.07 -29.27 28.25
N GLU A 291 1.24 -28.21 28.27
CA GLU A 291 0.15 -28.06 29.27
C GLU A 291 -0.90 -29.18 29.20
N VAL A 292 -1.21 -29.70 28.01
CA VAL A 292 -2.17 -30.82 27.83
C VAL A 292 -1.60 -32.16 28.31
N LYS A 293 -0.27 -32.27 28.50
CA LYS A 293 0.38 -33.52 28.96
C LYS A 293 0.60 -33.60 30.47
N GLU A 294 0.35 -32.52 31.21
CA GLU A 294 0.45 -32.52 32.68
C GLU A 294 -0.92 -32.75 33.38
N GLU A 295 -2.01 -32.90 32.63
CA GLU A 295 -3.37 -33.17 33.17
C GLU A 295 -3.85 -34.64 33.05
N ASP A 296 -3.01 -35.58 32.61
CA ASP A 296 -3.33 -37.03 32.55
C ASP A 296 -2.58 -37.91 33.57
#